data_AF-A0A0F9PXE5-F1
#
_entry.id   AF-A0A0F9PXE5-F1
#
_cell.length_a   1.000
_cell.length_b   1.000
_cell.length_c   1.000
_cell.angle_alpha   90.00
_cell.angle_beta   90.00
_cell.angle_gamma   90.00
#
_symmetry.space_group_name_H-M   'P 1'
#
loop_
_entity.id
_entity.type
_entity.pdbx_description
1 polymer ?
#
loop_
_entity_poly.entity_id
_entity_poly.type
_entity_poly.pdbx_seq_one_letter_code
_entity_poly.pdbx_strand_id
1 'polypeptide(L)' 'MSEYKRLKCPKCGNDNPRMIHDEADKSEVLYYSMSGTPVHKRHFKCGECGHFWKKEEA' A
#
# COMPACT_ATOMS: atom_id res chain seq x y z
N MET A 1 -22.26 -5.46 2.75
CA MET A 1 -20.94 -6.14 2.69
C MET A 1 -19.97 -5.15 2.08
N SER A 2 -18.94 -4.75 2.83
CA SER A 2 -17.94 -3.79 2.35
C SER A 2 -17.32 -4.32 1.05
N GLU A 3 -17.47 -3.55 -0.03
CA GLU A 3 -16.83 -3.82 -1.32
C GLU A 3 -15.32 -3.78 -1.11
N TYR A 4 -14.70 -4.95 -0.94
CA TYR A 4 -13.25 -5.07 -1.07
C TYR A 4 -12.93 -4.83 -2.55
N LYS A 5 -12.69 -3.55 -2.87
CA LYS A 5 -12.23 -3.10 -4.18
C LYS A 5 -11.02 -3.95 -4.57
N ARG A 6 -11.11 -4.68 -5.68
CA ARG A 6 -10.03 -5.55 -6.16
C ARG A 6 -8.83 -4.66 -6.46
N LEU A 7 -7.77 -4.81 -5.68
CA LEU A 7 -6.52 -4.09 -5.87
C LEU A 7 -5.94 -4.41 -7.24
N LYS A 8 -5.83 -3.39 -8.09
CA LYS A 8 -5.23 -3.48 -9.41
C LYS A 8 -4.10 -2.46 -9.50
N CYS A 9 -2.94 -2.89 -9.98
CA CYS A 9 -1.82 -1.99 -10.21
C CYS A 9 -2.21 -0.95 -11.28
N PRO A 10 -2.15 0.35 -10.99
CA PRO A 10 -2.55 1.39 -11.94
C PRO A 10 -1.57 1.51 -13.12
N LYS A 11 -0.34 0.99 -12.99
CA LYS A 11 0.69 1.08 -14.03
C LYS A 11 0.68 -0.08 -15.03
N CYS A 12 0.62 -1.32 -14.55
CA CYS A 12 0.69 -2.51 -15.41
C CYS A 12 -0.63 -3.28 -15.50
N GLY A 13 -1.62 -2.94 -14.67
CA GLY A 13 -2.90 -3.63 -14.64
C GLY A 13 -2.90 -4.97 -13.92
N ASN A 14 -1.81 -5.37 -13.27
CA ASN A 14 -1.76 -6.59 -12.46
C ASN A 14 -2.79 -6.52 -11.32
N ASP A 15 -3.68 -7.50 -11.25
CA ASP A 15 -4.72 -7.64 -10.24
C ASP A 15 -4.50 -8.86 -9.32
N ASN A 16 -3.35 -9.54 -9.45
CA ASN A 16 -3.01 -10.69 -8.63
C ASN A 16 -2.69 -10.22 -7.19
N PRO A 17 -3.54 -10.53 -6.20
CA PRO A 17 -3.35 -10.05 -4.84
C PRO A 17 -2.08 -10.60 -4.17
N ARG A 18 -1.55 -11.75 -4.64
CA ARG A 18 -0.28 -12.31 -4.13
C ARG A 18 0.94 -11.51 -4.58
N MET A 19 0.78 -10.69 -5.62
CA MET A 19 1.81 -9.84 -6.20
C MET A 19 1.62 -8.37 -5.83
N ILE A 20 0.67 -8.02 -4.97
CA ILE A 20 0.47 -6.65 -4.50
C ILE A 20 0.81 -6.64 -3.01
N HIS A 21 2.01 -6.14 -2.70
CA HIS A 21 2.52 -6.08 -1.34
C HIS A 21 2.08 -4.77 -0.67
N ASP A 22 1.53 -4.87 0.54
CA ASP A 22 1.25 -3.71 1.38
C ASP A 22 2.44 -3.50 2.32
N GLU A 23 3.20 -2.44 2.09
CA GLU A 23 4.42 -2.10 2.82
C GLU A 23 4.30 -0.73 3.50
N ALA A 24 5.00 -0.58 4.62
CA ALA A 24 5.10 0.69 5.33
C ALA A 24 6.15 1.59 4.66
N ASP A 25 5.73 2.79 4.28
CA ASP A 25 6.58 3.83 3.75
C ASP A 25 7.38 4.50 4.87
N LYS A 26 8.61 4.03 5.07
CA LYS A 26 9.51 4.56 6.09
C LYS A 26 9.96 6.01 5.83
N SER A 27 9.69 6.57 4.65
CA SER A 27 10.03 7.95 4.34
C SER A 27 9.06 8.96 4.97
N GLU A 28 7.81 8.55 5.26
CA GLU A 28 6.79 9.41 5.85
C GLU A 28 6.25 8.84 7.17
N VAL A 29 6.48 9.57 8.27
CA VAL A 29 5.86 9.29 9.57
C VAL A 29 4.53 10.05 9.64
N LEU A 30 3.42 9.34 9.86
CA LEU A 30 2.09 9.94 10.05
C LEU A 30 1.95 10.53 11.46
N TYR A 31 2.23 9.73 12.47
CA TYR A 31 2.15 10.09 13.87
C TYR A 31 2.96 9.12 14.71
N TYR A 32 3.19 9.47 15.97
CA TYR A 32 3.77 8.56 16.96
C TYR A 32 2.63 7.97 17.79
N SER A 33 2.64 6.65 17.97
CA SER A 33 1.70 5.98 18.87
C SER A 33 1.92 6.43 20.32
N MET A 34 0.97 6.12 21.21
CA MET A 34 1.07 6.42 22.65
C MET A 34 2.30 5.76 23.32
N SER A 35 2.86 4.72 22.72
CA SER A 35 4.09 4.04 23.16
C SER A 35 5.38 4.62 22.54
N GLY A 36 5.27 5.70 21.75
CA GLY A 36 6.41 6.33 21.07
C GLY A 36 6.84 5.62 19.77
N THR A 37 6.10 4.63 19.29
CA THR A 37 6.43 3.91 18.05
C THR A 37 6.00 4.75 16.84
N PRO A 38 6.88 5.04 15.86
CA PRO A 38 6.48 5.77 14.67
C PRO A 38 5.52 4.94 13.82
N VAL A 39 4.37 5.52 13.51
CA VAL A 39 3.40 4.95 12.58
C VAL A 39 3.64 5.58 11.21
N HIS A 40 4.00 4.73 10.25
CA HIS A 40 4.30 5.13 8.89
C HIS A 40 3.06 5.08 7.99
N LYS A 41 3.06 5.87 6.91
CA LYS A 41 2.08 5.67 5.84
C LYS A 41 2.25 4.27 5.23
N ARG A 42 1.18 3.73 4.67
CA ARG A 42 1.21 2.45 3.96
C ARG A 42 1.04 2.70 2.47
N HIS A 43 1.81 1.98 1.67
CA HIS A 43 1.70 1.98 0.21
C HIS A 43 1.54 0.55 -0.30
N PHE A 44 1.06 0.42 -1.54
CA PHE A 44 1.07 -0.83 -2.26
C PHE A 44 2.25 -0.86 -3.22
N LYS A 45 2.87 -2.02 -3.36
CA LYS A 45 3.95 -2.31 -4.29
C LYS A 45 3.54 -3.46 -5.19
N CYS A 46 3.59 -3.24 -6.50
CA CYS A 46 3.41 -4.32 -7.47
C CYS A 46 4.70 -5.13 -7.59
N GLY A 47 4.62 -6.42 -7.30
CA GLY A 47 5.70 -7.39 -7.47
C GLY A 47 6.02 -7.72 -8.94
N GLU A 48 5.15 -7.33 -9.88
CA GLU A 48 5.39 -7.54 -11.32
C GLU A 48 6.14 -6.38 -11.96
N CYS A 49 5.66 -5.14 -11.82
CA CYS A 49 6.27 -3.97 -12.46
C CYS A 49 7.06 -3.05 -11.52
N GLY A 50 7.06 -3.33 -10.21
CA GLY A 50 7.77 -2.54 -9.20
C GLY A 50 7.15 -1.17 -8.90
N HIS A 51 5.94 -0.88 -9.40
CA HIS A 51 5.28 0.40 -9.13
C HIS A 51 4.76 0.48 -7.69
N PHE A 52 4.86 1.66 -7.10
CA PHE A 52 4.33 1.97 -5.77
C PHE A 52 3.18 2.97 -5.89
N TRP A 53 2.06 2.74 -5.19
CA TRP A 53 0.92 3.65 -5.15
C TRP A 53 0.30 3.70 -3.75
N LYS A 54 -0.41 4.79 -3.44
CA LYS A 54 -1.01 4.97 -2.11
C LYS A 54 -2.31 4.20 -2.01
N LYS A 55 -2.68 3.80 -0.79
CA LYS A 55 -3.96 3.13 -0.54
C LYS A 55 -5.18 3.99 -0.88
N GLU A 56 -5.04 5.30 -0.81
CA GLU A 56 -6.09 6.27 -1.19
C GLU A 56 -6.37 6.28 -2.70
N GLU A 57 -5.44 5.77 -3.51
CA GLU A 57 -5.52 5.77 -4.98
C GLU A 57 -6.03 4.44 -5.56
N ALA A 58 -6.30 3.43 -4.70
CA ALA A 58 -6.75 2.09 -5.08
C ALA A 58 -8.28 1.95 -5.15
#